data_AF-A0A2T7PW78-F1
#
_entry.id   AF-A0A2T7PW78-F1
#
_cell.length_a   1.000
_cell.length_b   1.000
_cell.length_c   1.000
_cell.angle_alpha   90.00
_cell.angle_beta   90.00
_cell.angle_gamma   90.00
#
_symmetry.space_group_name_H-M   'P 1'
#
loop_
_entity.id
_entity.type
_entity.pdbx_description
1 polymer ?
#
loop_
_entity_poly.entity_id
_entity_poly.type
_entity_poly.pdbx_seq_one_letter_code
_entity_poly.pdbx_strand_id
1 'polypeptide(L)'
;MRKTAFLAVAAAVGVGLYWFPPAVLQAVLHDYLCICLLAYVTLVLVVSFLLPGQEVERVDPSGKAVLITGCDSGFGWLLATRLDALGFVVFAGCLAPDREDALQLKKRASPRLHVLELNVTDDWHVQRALSYITEHLKEAGQHHSGPTQFN
;
A
#
# COMPACT_ATOMS: atom_id res chain seq x y z
N MET A 1 -51.57 -33.47 -39.12
CA MET A 1 -51.72 -33.61 -37.65
C MET A 1 -50.45 -33.25 -36.84
N ARG A 2 -49.23 -33.28 -37.41
CA ARG A 2 -47.99 -32.91 -36.68
C ARG A 2 -47.76 -31.41 -36.41
N LYS A 3 -48.29 -30.52 -37.26
CA LYS A 3 -48.07 -29.06 -37.15
C LYS A 3 -48.80 -28.41 -35.95
N THR A 4 -49.95 -28.94 -35.56
CA THR A 4 -50.75 -28.42 -34.45
C THR A 4 -50.12 -28.71 -33.09
N ALA A 5 -49.50 -29.88 -32.92
CA ALA A 5 -48.76 -30.22 -31.71
C ALA A 5 -47.51 -29.35 -31.52
N PHE A 6 -46.79 -29.04 -32.60
CA PHE A 6 -45.59 -28.18 -32.54
C PHE A 6 -45.94 -26.73 -32.17
N LEU A 7 -47.04 -26.20 -32.70
CA LEU A 7 -47.54 -24.86 -32.35
C LEU A 7 -47.96 -24.77 -30.88
N ALA A 8 -48.61 -25.81 -30.36
CA ALA A 8 -49.04 -25.86 -28.96
C ALA A 8 -47.86 -25.92 -27.99
N VAL A 9 -46.81 -26.68 -28.32
CA VAL A 9 -45.59 -26.75 -27.50
C VAL A 9 -44.82 -25.42 -27.53
N ALA A 10 -44.68 -24.79 -28.70
CA ALA A 10 -44.04 -23.49 -28.81
C ALA A 10 -44.80 -22.39 -28.05
N ALA A 11 -46.14 -22.41 -28.10
CA ALA A 11 -46.98 -21.49 -27.33
C ALA A 11 -46.87 -21.72 -25.82
N ALA A 12 -46.83 -22.97 -25.34
CA ALA A 12 -46.69 -23.27 -23.92
C ALA A 12 -45.33 -22.83 -23.36
N VAL A 13 -44.24 -23.02 -24.12
CA VAL A 13 -42.90 -22.54 -23.75
C VAL A 13 -42.85 -21.00 -23.80
N GLY A 14 -43.44 -20.39 -24.81
CA GLY A 14 -43.54 -18.93 -24.95
C GLY A 14 -44.35 -18.27 -23.82
N VAL A 15 -45.48 -18.86 -23.42
CA VAL A 15 -46.32 -18.36 -22.32
C VAL A 15 -45.66 -18.57 -20.97
N GLY A 16 -44.93 -19.68 -20.77
CA GLY A 16 -44.13 -19.91 -19.55
C GLY A 16 -42.98 -18.91 -19.38
N LEU A 17 -42.36 -18.47 -20.48
CA LEU A 17 -41.34 -17.42 -20.50
C LEU A 17 -41.95 -16.01 -20.41
N TYR A 18 -43.16 -15.79 -20.95
CA TYR A 18 -43.87 -14.50 -20.90
C TYR A 18 -44.56 -14.23 -19.55
N TRP A 19 -44.88 -15.29 -18.80
CA TRP A 19 -45.41 -15.19 -17.43
C TRP A 19 -44.29 -15.01 -16.38
N PHE A 20 -43.02 -15.15 -16.75
CA PHE A 20 -41.90 -14.82 -15.87
C PHE A 20 -41.69 -13.30 -15.90
N PRO A 21 -42.04 -12.56 -14.84
CA PRO A 21 -41.93 -11.10 -14.86
C PRO A 21 -40.46 -10.73 -15.09
N PRO A 22 -40.15 -9.73 -15.93
CA PRO A 22 -38.77 -9.26 -16.12
C PRO A 22 -38.12 -8.84 -14.79
N ALA A 23 -38.93 -8.43 -13.81
CA ALA A 23 -38.51 -8.17 -12.43
C ALA A 23 -37.97 -9.41 -11.71
N VAL A 24 -38.54 -10.61 -11.95
CA VAL A 24 -38.04 -11.87 -11.37
C VAL A 24 -36.75 -12.30 -12.05
N LEU A 25 -36.61 -12.10 -13.36
CA LEU A 25 -35.35 -12.36 -14.06
C LEU A 25 -34.23 -11.40 -13.60
N GLN A 26 -34.54 -10.11 -13.41
CA GLN A 26 -33.61 -9.13 -12.84
C GLN A 26 -33.24 -9.45 -11.38
N ALA A 27 -34.20 -9.88 -10.56
CA ALA A 27 -33.92 -10.29 -9.19
C ALA A 27 -33.00 -11.52 -9.16
N VAL A 28 -33.29 -12.53 -9.99
CA VAL A 28 -32.45 -13.73 -10.11
C VAL A 28 -31.05 -13.35 -10.61
N LEU A 29 -30.92 -12.49 -11.62
CA LEU A 29 -29.63 -12.00 -12.11
C LEU A 29 -28.85 -11.24 -11.02
N HIS A 30 -29.53 -10.41 -10.23
CA HIS A 30 -28.91 -9.67 -9.13
C HIS A 30 -28.42 -10.61 -8.02
N ASP A 31 -29.23 -11.59 -7.62
CA ASP A 31 -28.84 -12.60 -6.64
C ASP A 31 -27.64 -13.43 -7.14
N TYR A 32 -27.63 -13.82 -8.42
CA TYR A 32 -26.48 -14.50 -9.03
C TYR A 32 -25.22 -13.63 -9.03
N LEU A 33 -25.33 -12.34 -9.37
CA LEU A 33 -24.19 -11.41 -9.33
C LEU A 33 -23.66 -11.22 -7.91
N CYS A 34 -24.54 -11.10 -6.91
CA CYS A 34 -24.15 -11.00 -5.50
C CYS A 34 -23.43 -12.26 -5.02
N ILE A 35 -23.94 -13.44 -5.35
CA ILE A 35 -23.31 -14.72 -5.00
C ILE A 35 -21.93 -14.84 -5.66
N CYS A 36 -21.81 -14.50 -6.96
CA CYS A 36 -20.54 -14.51 -7.67
C CYS A 36 -19.52 -13.53 -7.06
N LEU A 37 -19.94 -12.33 -6.69
CA LEU A 37 -19.10 -11.32 -6.03
C LEU A 37 -18.61 -11.82 -4.67
N LEU A 38 -19.52 -12.37 -3.84
CA LEU A 38 -19.18 -12.93 -2.54
C LEU A 38 -18.22 -14.10 -2.67
N ALA A 39 -18.48 -15.03 -3.60
CA ALA A 39 -17.59 -16.15 -3.89
C ALA A 39 -16.19 -15.66 -4.31
N TYR A 40 -16.11 -14.65 -5.19
CA TYR A 40 -14.84 -14.06 -5.60
C TYR A 40 -14.08 -13.43 -4.44
N VAL A 41 -14.75 -12.62 -3.60
CA VAL A 41 -14.11 -12.01 -2.42
C VAL A 41 -13.63 -13.08 -1.44
N THR A 42 -14.44 -14.10 -1.16
CA THR A 42 -14.00 -15.20 -0.29
C THR A 42 -12.82 -15.97 -0.87
N LEU A 43 -12.81 -16.21 -2.19
CA LEU A 43 -11.69 -16.85 -2.87
C LEU A 43 -10.42 -16.01 -2.73
N VAL A 44 -10.51 -14.70 -2.97
CA VAL A 44 -9.36 -13.78 -2.81
C VAL A 44 -8.85 -13.81 -1.38
N LEU A 45 -9.73 -13.74 -0.37
CA LEU A 45 -9.33 -13.78 1.04
C LEU A 45 -8.68 -15.12 1.42
N VAL A 46 -9.24 -16.24 0.96
CA VAL A 46 -8.67 -17.58 1.18
C VAL A 46 -7.32 -17.68 0.50
N VAL A 47 -7.18 -17.23 -0.74
CA VAL A 47 -5.89 -17.23 -1.46
C VAL A 47 -4.88 -16.32 -0.75
N SER A 48 -5.26 -15.11 -0.33
CA SER A 48 -4.38 -14.20 0.41
C SER A 48 -3.94 -14.77 1.76
N PHE A 49 -4.77 -15.59 2.41
CA PHE A 49 -4.44 -16.25 3.67
C PHE A 49 -3.60 -17.53 3.46
N LEU A 50 -3.86 -18.28 2.38
CA LEU A 50 -3.18 -19.53 2.05
C LEU A 50 -1.83 -19.32 1.36
N LEU A 51 -1.67 -18.22 0.62
CA LEU A 51 -0.36 -17.82 0.12
C LEU A 51 0.46 -17.40 1.33
N PRO A 52 1.54 -18.13 1.68
CA PRO A 52 2.43 -17.70 2.74
C PRO A 52 2.85 -16.28 2.40
N GLY A 53 2.52 -15.34 3.29
CA GLY A 53 2.92 -13.95 3.13
C GLY A 53 4.41 -13.97 2.84
N GLN A 54 4.80 -13.43 1.68
CA GLN A 54 6.19 -13.33 1.30
C GLN A 54 6.91 -12.76 2.51
N GLU A 55 7.78 -13.54 3.15
CA GLU A 55 8.55 -13.05 4.28
C GLU A 55 9.37 -11.91 3.72
N VAL A 56 8.90 -10.68 3.94
CA VAL A 56 9.64 -9.49 3.59
C VAL A 56 10.87 -9.58 4.45
N GLU A 57 11.98 -9.96 3.83
CA GLU A 57 13.27 -10.10 4.48
C GLU A 57 13.49 -8.86 5.33
N ARG A 58 13.49 -9.06 6.65
CA ARG A 58 13.52 -7.93 7.58
C ARG A 58 14.92 -7.33 7.49
N VAL A 59 14.97 -6.16 6.86
CA VAL A 59 16.18 -5.36 6.78
C VAL A 59 16.60 -5.01 8.21
N ASP A 60 17.75 -5.52 8.64
CA ASP A 60 18.36 -5.11 9.90
C ASP A 60 18.63 -3.58 9.85
N PRO A 61 18.07 -2.79 10.80
CA PRO A 61 18.29 -1.34 10.88
C PRO A 61 19.73 -0.94 11.19
N SER A 62 20.53 -1.84 11.77
CA SER A 62 21.89 -1.52 12.19
C SER A 62 22.76 -1.03 11.03
N GLY A 63 23.31 0.19 11.17
CA GLY A 63 24.18 0.81 10.17
C GLY A 63 23.49 1.21 8.86
N LYS A 64 22.15 1.16 8.81
CA LYS A 64 21.39 1.54 7.61
C LYS A 64 20.67 2.86 7.82
N ALA A 65 20.58 3.62 6.73
CA ALA A 65 19.88 4.89 6.69
C ALA A 65 18.80 4.89 5.61
N VAL A 66 17.76 5.68 5.83
CA VAL A 66 16.63 5.83 4.92
C VAL A 66 16.34 7.32 4.72
N LEU A 67 16.27 7.75 3.46
CA LEU A 67 15.73 9.06 3.10
C LEU A 67 14.26 8.90 2.72
N ILE A 68 13.39 9.68 3.34
CA ILE A 68 11.95 9.69 3.05
C ILE A 68 11.60 11.10 2.57
N THR A 69 11.01 11.20 1.39
CA THR A 69 10.50 12.47 0.85
C THR A 69 9.02 12.65 1.24
N GLY A 70 8.56 13.89 1.41
CA GLY A 70 7.17 14.18 1.77
C GLY A 70 6.82 13.79 3.21
N CYS A 71 7.65 14.18 4.18
CA CYS A 71 7.46 13.90 5.59
C CYS A 71 6.68 14.99 6.35
N ASP A 72 6.14 15.99 5.64
CA ASP A 72 5.41 17.09 6.28
C ASP A 72 4.19 16.59 7.05
N SER A 73 3.47 15.57 6.55
CA SER A 73 2.28 15.00 7.21
C SER A 73 1.94 13.57 6.70
N GLY A 74 0.89 12.96 7.24
CA GLY A 74 0.29 11.73 6.72
C GLY A 74 1.23 10.52 6.75
N PHE A 75 1.28 9.77 5.64
CA PHE A 75 2.02 8.51 5.57
C PHE A 75 3.54 8.68 5.73
N GLY A 76 4.13 9.71 5.11
CA GLY A 76 5.57 9.95 5.21
C GLY A 76 6.00 10.24 6.64
N TRP A 77 5.21 11.05 7.36
CA TRP A 77 5.41 11.35 8.78
C TRP A 77 5.33 10.09 9.67
N LEU A 78 4.30 9.27 9.44
CA LEU A 78 4.12 8.01 10.17
C LEU A 78 5.26 7.02 9.89
N LEU A 79 5.67 6.93 8.63
CA LEU A 79 6.77 6.08 8.18
C LEU A 79 8.10 6.51 8.82
N ALA A 80 8.39 7.81 8.82
CA ALA A 80 9.60 8.36 9.44
C ALA A 80 9.66 8.02 10.93
N THR A 81 8.57 8.26 11.65
CA THR A 81 8.44 7.93 13.07
C THR A 81 8.59 6.42 13.32
N ARG A 82 8.01 5.58 12.45
CA ARG A 82 8.07 4.13 12.59
C ARG A 82 9.50 3.61 12.36
N LEU A 83 10.20 4.11 11.35
CA LEU A 83 11.56 3.69 11.04
C LEU A 83 12.56 4.16 12.10
N ASP A 84 12.38 5.36 12.66
CA ASP A 84 13.16 5.85 13.79
C ASP A 84 13.00 4.94 15.03
N ALA A 85 11.75 4.56 15.33
CA ALA A 85 11.45 3.62 16.41
C ALA A 85 12.01 2.21 16.18
N LEU A 86 12.15 1.79 14.92
CA LEU A 86 12.80 0.53 14.55
C LEU A 86 14.33 0.61 14.60
N GLY A 87 14.92 1.80 14.75
CA GLY A 87 16.36 1.98 14.93
C GLY A 87 17.13 2.40 13.68
N PHE A 88 16.45 2.72 12.58
CA PHE A 88 17.08 3.26 11.38
C PHE A 88 17.60 4.69 11.63
N VAL A 89 18.63 5.09 10.90
CA VAL A 89 18.94 6.51 10.69
C VAL A 89 17.96 7.05 9.64
N VAL A 90 17.16 8.03 10.00
CA VAL A 90 16.08 8.54 9.15
C VAL A 90 16.36 9.99 8.76
N PHE A 91 16.41 10.25 7.47
CA PHE A 91 16.42 11.60 6.92
C PHE A 91 15.02 11.91 6.37
N ALA A 92 14.28 12.74 7.09
CA ALA A 92 12.91 13.10 6.77
C ALA A 92 12.88 14.42 5.98
N GLY A 93 12.72 14.31 4.66
CA GLY A 93 12.57 15.45 3.75
C GLY A 93 11.17 16.05 3.81
N CYS A 94 11.08 17.29 4.27
CA CYS A 94 9.87 18.08 4.37
C CYS A 94 9.95 19.28 3.43
N LEU A 95 8.87 19.61 2.72
CA LEU A 95 8.84 20.81 1.89
C LEU A 95 8.89 22.08 2.74
N ALA A 96 8.26 22.06 3.92
CA ALA A 96 8.22 23.20 4.83
C ALA A 96 8.40 22.73 6.28
N PRO A 97 9.66 22.57 6.74
CA PRO A 97 9.98 22.00 8.06
C PRO A 97 9.49 22.84 9.25
N ASP A 98 9.10 24.10 9.01
CA ASP A 98 8.58 25.01 10.03
C ASP A 98 7.05 24.91 10.22
N ARG A 99 6.34 24.08 9.44
CA ARG A 99 4.92 23.82 9.68
C ARG A 99 4.72 22.97 10.94
N GLU A 100 3.56 23.14 11.58
CA GLU A 100 3.23 22.46 12.84
C GLU A 100 3.48 20.95 12.80
N ASP A 101 3.07 20.27 11.73
CA ASP A 101 3.22 18.81 11.61
C ASP A 101 4.70 18.36 11.50
N ALA A 102 5.51 19.10 10.74
CA ALA A 102 6.95 18.85 10.62
C ALA A 102 7.70 19.23 11.92
N LEU A 103 7.25 20.28 12.61
CA LEU A 103 7.75 20.63 13.95
C LEU A 103 7.42 19.54 14.97
N GLN A 104 6.25 18.93 14.89
CA GLN A 104 5.89 17.78 15.73
C GLN A 104 6.77 16.57 15.43
N LEU A 105 7.12 16.33 14.17
CA LEU A 105 8.10 15.29 13.79
C LEU A 105 9.45 15.56 14.48
N LYS A 106 9.93 16.81 14.41
CA LYS A 106 11.18 17.24 15.04
C LYS A 106 11.16 17.12 16.56
N LYS A 107 10.03 17.38 17.21
CA LYS A 107 9.84 17.21 18.67
C LYS A 107 9.88 15.75 19.10
N ARG A 108 9.43 14.83 18.24
CA ARG A 108 9.42 13.38 18.50
C ARG A 108 10.69 12.67 18.02
N ALA A 109 11.54 13.38 17.28
CA ALA A 109 12.76 12.84 16.69
C ALA A 109 13.71 12.29 17.76
N SER A 110 14.17 11.05 17.57
CA SER A 110 15.38 10.60 18.26
C SER A 110 16.63 11.25 17.66
N PRO A 111 17.83 11.08 18.25
CA PRO A 111 19.08 11.55 17.66
C PRO A 111 19.38 11.00 16.26
N ARG A 112 18.68 9.94 15.82
CA ARG A 112 18.83 9.32 14.50
C ARG A 112 17.87 9.88 13.45
N LEU A 113 16.88 10.69 13.83
CA LEU A 113 15.90 11.27 12.92
C LEU A 113 16.25 12.73 12.63
N HIS A 114 16.63 12.99 11.38
CA HIS A 114 17.04 14.28 10.87
C HIS A 114 15.94 14.85 9.98
N VAL A 115 15.34 15.97 10.39
CA VAL A 115 14.36 16.68 9.56
C VAL A 115 15.10 17.65 8.64
N LEU A 116 14.89 17.50 7.32
CA LEU A 116 15.55 18.29 6.28
C LEU A 116 14.50 19.07 5.49
N GLU A 117 14.83 20.31 5.12
CA GLU A 117 14.10 21.02 4.08
C GLU A 117 14.46 20.42 2.72
N LEU A 118 13.47 19.89 2.01
CA LEU A 118 13.67 19.23 0.71
C LEU A 118 12.49 19.50 -0.22
N ASN A 119 12.72 20.41 -1.18
CA ASN A 119 11.90 20.49 -2.37
C ASN A 119 12.53 19.63 -3.46
N VAL A 120 11.89 18.51 -3.81
CA VAL A 120 12.41 17.56 -4.81
C VAL A 120 12.43 18.12 -6.23
N THR A 121 11.74 19.23 -6.49
CA THR A 121 11.74 19.90 -7.80
C THR A 121 12.82 20.98 -7.92
N ASP A 122 13.59 21.23 -6.85
CA ASP A 122 14.62 22.25 -6.79
C ASP A 122 15.99 21.60 -6.58
N ASP A 123 16.84 21.68 -7.61
CA ASP A 123 18.18 21.10 -7.60
C ASP A 123 19.05 21.61 -6.45
N TRP A 124 18.87 22.87 -6.02
CA TRP A 124 19.62 23.42 -4.90
C TRP A 124 19.22 22.75 -3.58
N HIS A 125 17.92 22.55 -3.35
CA HIS A 125 17.42 21.83 -2.17
C HIS A 125 17.93 20.38 -2.18
N VAL A 126 17.89 19.72 -3.33
CA VAL A 126 18.38 18.34 -3.49
C VAL A 126 19.88 18.24 -3.20
N GLN A 127 20.70 19.13 -3.75
CA GLN A 127 22.15 19.16 -3.50
C GLN A 127 22.49 19.41 -2.02
N ARG A 128 21.76 20.32 -1.38
CA ARG A 128 21.94 20.61 0.06
C ARG A 128 21.58 19.40 0.92
N ALA A 129 20.46 18.73 0.64
CA ALA A 129 20.07 17.51 1.34
C ALA A 129 21.09 16.39 1.13
N LEU A 130 21.56 16.18 -0.10
CA LEU A 130 22.60 15.19 -0.41
C LEU A 130 23.88 15.43 0.38
N SER A 131 24.32 16.69 0.44
CA SER A 131 25.54 17.10 1.16
C SER A 131 25.40 16.79 2.65
N TYR A 132 24.28 17.20 3.25
CA TYR A 132 23.97 16.93 4.67
C TYR A 132 23.94 15.43 4.97
N ILE A 133 23.24 14.64 4.15
CA ILE A 133 23.12 13.18 4.33
C ILE A 133 24.51 12.53 4.22
N THR A 134 25.31 12.91 3.23
CA THR A 134 26.65 12.34 3.01
C THR A 134 27.60 12.61 4.18
N GLU A 135 27.48 13.78 4.81
CA GLU A 135 28.24 14.13 6.01
C GLU A 135 27.85 13.24 7.20
N HIS A 136 26.55 13.10 7.48
CA HIS A 136 26.05 12.37 8.65
C HIS A 136 26.10 10.84 8.48
N LEU A 137 26.17 10.33 7.25
CA LEU A 137 26.39 8.90 6.99
C LEU A 137 27.80 8.42 7.33
N LYS A 138 28.82 9.28 7.17
CA LYS A 138 30.21 8.91 7.45
C LYS A 138 30.44 8.59 8.93
N GLU A 139 29.69 9.25 9.81
CA GLU A 139 29.75 9.04 11.26
C GLU A 139 29.05 7.73 11.67
N ALA A 140 27.94 7.38 11.02
CA ALA A 140 27.20 6.15 11.30
C ALA A 140 27.90 4.87 10.77
N GLY A 141 28.63 4.98 9.66
CA GLY A 141 29.31 3.85 9.02
C GLY A 141 30.61 3.38 9.70
N GLN A 142 31.21 4.19 10.59
CA GLN A 142 32.47 3.85 11.25
C GLN A 142 32.35 2.81 12.37
N HIS A 143 31.13 2.49 12.83
CA HIS A 143 30.90 1.51 13.89
C HIS A 143 30.72 0.06 13.42
N HIS A 144 30.82 -0.24 12.11
CA HIS A 144 30.50 -1.57 11.58
C HIS A 144 31.53 -2.17 10.61
N SER A 145 32.80 -1.75 10.68
CA SER A 145 33.90 -2.43 9.98
C SER A 145 34.33 -3.72 10.69
N GLY A 146 33.39 -4.64 10.93
CA GLY A 146 33.67 -6.04 11.25
C GLY A 146 33.38 -6.90 10.01
N PRO A 147 34.19 -7.93 9.71
CA PRO A 147 34.02 -8.71 8.49
C PRO A 147 32.67 -9.43 8.52
N THR A 148 31.83 -9.17 7.52
CA THR A 148 30.59 -9.90 7.28
C THR A 148 30.95 -11.35 6.93
N GLN A 149 30.92 -12.22 7.93
CA GLN A 149 31.03 -13.67 7.75
C GLN A 149 29.70 -14.15 7.16
N PHE A 150 29.71 -14.44 5.86
CA PHE A 150 28.66 -15.24 5.24
C PHE A 150 28.80 -16.68 5.75
N ASN A 151 27.75 -17.22 6.37
CA ASN A 151 27.59 -18.63 6.66
C ASN A 151 26.48 -19.19 5.77
#